data_AF-A0AAW6EF99-F1
#
_entry.id   AF-A0AAW6EF99-F1
#
_cell.length_a   1.000
_cell.length_b   1.000
_cell.length_c   1.000
_cell.angle_alpha   90.00
_cell.angle_beta   90.00
_cell.angle_gamma   90.00
#
_symmetry.space_group_name_H-M   'P 1'
#
loop_
_entity.id
_entity.type
_entity.pdbx_description
1 polymer ?
#
loop_
_entity_poly.entity_id
_entity_poly.type
_entity_poly.pdbx_seq_one_letter_code
_entity_poly.pdbx_strand_id
1 'polypeptide(L)'
;MYISAVIFVVLYAVDIALGYCIAGYIGSLFVAVALPIGIFIQLKLALFQADAIKLDDLSPSDKNKLSLAFENVLQSAEALGYKFSKNPCIYLSEDRAMNGFNAGNAIVINRGLMNTGCLEGICAHEIKHWRYMDSYTSCLICNTITVLSLLAMFVMSIYVFAIALFIGILVAVIGNGTAGFLVGTFVGNFLGKIKDLVLRANLYLMNVLQGLLSRHTEYKADEWATRIGYGEQLKQFLRLTYESRRMESLLASLLSSHPSDSKRIGHIQRIQNQMNDTDELVRLPFNV
;
A
#
# COMPACT_ATOMS: atom_id res chain seq x y z
N MET A 1 -7.19 15.71 0.81
CA MET A 1 -6.93 15.77 -0.65
C MET A 1 -7.04 14.36 -1.20
N TYR A 2 -7.87 14.14 -2.22
CA TYR A 2 -8.28 12.82 -2.72
C TYR A 2 -7.27 12.15 -3.68
N ILE A 3 -5.97 12.28 -3.42
CA ILE A 3 -4.93 11.86 -4.39
C ILE A 3 -5.07 10.39 -4.75
N SER A 4 -5.19 9.49 -3.76
CA SER A 4 -5.27 8.05 -4.01
C SER A 4 -6.49 7.69 -4.85
N ALA A 5 -7.66 8.28 -4.55
CA ALA A 5 -8.86 8.09 -5.36
C ALA A 5 -8.69 8.60 -6.81
N VAL A 6 -8.02 9.74 -7.00
CA VAL A 6 -7.71 10.24 -8.36
C VAL A 6 -6.76 9.30 -9.09
N ILE A 7 -5.68 8.84 -8.43
CA ILE A 7 -4.75 7.86 -8.99
C ILE A 7 -5.48 6.57 -9.35
N PHE A 8 -6.37 6.09 -8.47
CA PHE A 8 -7.16 4.90 -8.70
C PHE A 8 -7.99 5.02 -9.98
N VAL A 9 -8.77 6.10 -10.12
CA VAL A 9 -9.63 6.31 -11.29
C VAL A 9 -8.82 6.43 -12.57
N VAL A 10 -7.74 7.21 -12.56
CA VAL A 10 -6.89 7.42 -13.73
C VAL A 10 -6.21 6.11 -14.14
N LEU A 11 -5.59 5.40 -13.19
CA LEU A 11 -4.89 4.15 -13.47
C LEU A 11 -5.86 3.07 -13.97
N TYR A 12 -7.01 2.95 -13.33
CA TYR A 12 -8.04 1.99 -13.74
C TYR A 12 -8.56 2.28 -15.16
N ALA A 13 -8.75 3.55 -15.52
CA ALA A 13 -9.12 3.93 -16.88
C ALA A 13 -8.02 3.61 -17.90
N VAL A 14 -6.74 3.83 -17.54
CA VAL A 14 -5.59 3.46 -18.37
C VAL A 14 -5.54 1.94 -18.57
N ASP A 15 -5.75 1.14 -17.53
CA ASP A 15 -5.76 -0.32 -17.62
C ASP A 15 -6.86 -0.83 -18.55
N ILE A 16 -8.06 -0.26 -18.47
CA ILE A 16 -9.17 -0.60 -19.39
C ILE A 16 -8.80 -0.23 -20.84
N ALA A 17 -8.22 0.95 -21.06
CA ALA A 17 -7.78 1.38 -22.38
C ALA A 17 -6.68 0.47 -22.95
N LEU A 18 -5.72 0.05 -22.12
CA LEU A 18 -4.70 -0.93 -22.51
C LEU A 18 -5.32 -2.28 -22.86
N GLY A 19 -6.30 -2.75 -22.08
CA GLY A 19 -7.08 -3.95 -22.40
C GLY A 19 -7.76 -3.84 -23.78
N TYR A 20 -8.32 -2.67 -24.10
CA TYR A 20 -8.89 -2.40 -25.42
C TYR A 20 -7.85 -2.44 -26.54
N CYS A 21 -6.68 -1.84 -26.34
CA CYS A 21 -5.59 -1.87 -27.33
C CYS A 21 -5.08 -3.28 -27.64
N ILE A 22 -5.10 -4.19 -26.65
CA ILE A 22 -4.56 -5.55 -26.80
C ILE A 22 -5.59 -6.50 -27.42
N ALA A 23 -6.85 -6.46 -26.96
CA ALA A 23 -7.86 -7.47 -27.32
C ALA A 23 -9.25 -6.87 -27.60
N GLY A 24 -9.32 -5.57 -27.93
CA GLY A 24 -10.57 -4.87 -28.22
C GLY A 24 -11.56 -4.88 -27.06
N TYR A 25 -12.85 -4.90 -27.37
CA TYR A 25 -13.92 -4.85 -26.37
C TYR A 25 -13.84 -5.99 -25.34
N ILE A 26 -13.46 -7.19 -25.78
CA ILE A 26 -13.31 -8.35 -24.90
C ILE A 26 -12.19 -8.11 -23.88
N GLY A 27 -11.06 -7.55 -24.32
CA GLY A 27 -9.95 -7.18 -23.44
C GLY A 27 -10.35 -6.13 -22.40
N SER A 28 -11.03 -5.07 -22.82
CA SER A 28 -11.52 -4.03 -21.89
C SER A 28 -12.51 -4.58 -20.86
N LEU A 29 -13.42 -5.47 -21.27
CA LEU A 29 -14.39 -6.10 -20.38
C LEU A 29 -13.69 -7.02 -19.37
N PHE A 30 -12.72 -7.81 -19.85
CA PHE A 30 -11.93 -8.69 -18.99
C PHE A 30 -11.19 -7.90 -17.92
N VAL A 31 -10.48 -6.83 -18.29
CA VAL A 31 -9.75 -5.98 -17.34
C VAL A 31 -10.69 -5.32 -16.33
N ALA A 32 -11.83 -4.79 -16.81
CA ALA A 32 -12.82 -4.14 -15.97
C ALA A 32 -13.46 -5.07 -14.92
N VAL A 33 -13.46 -6.39 -15.15
CA VAL A 33 -13.99 -7.37 -14.21
C VAL A 33 -12.87 -8.00 -13.36
N ALA A 34 -11.75 -8.36 -13.99
CA ALA A 34 -10.65 -9.08 -13.33
C ALA A 34 -9.93 -8.23 -12.28
N LEU A 35 -9.68 -6.94 -12.54
CA LEU A 35 -8.97 -6.09 -11.58
C LEU A 35 -9.74 -5.89 -10.26
N PRO A 36 -11.04 -5.54 -10.26
CA PRO A 36 -11.82 -5.48 -9.02
C PRO A 36 -11.86 -6.80 -8.25
N ILE A 37 -11.98 -7.93 -8.95
CA ILE A 37 -11.94 -9.26 -8.33
C ILE A 37 -10.58 -9.50 -7.67
N GLY A 38 -9.49 -9.20 -8.38
CA GLY A 38 -8.12 -9.33 -7.85
C GLY A 38 -7.91 -8.49 -6.58
N ILE A 39 -8.38 -7.24 -6.58
CA ILE A 39 -8.33 -6.36 -5.41
C ILE A 39 -9.15 -6.95 -4.26
N PHE A 40 -10.37 -7.42 -4.53
CA PHE A 40 -11.22 -8.03 -3.51
C PHE A 40 -10.57 -9.25 -2.87
N ILE A 41 -9.98 -10.15 -3.68
CA ILE A 41 -9.27 -11.33 -3.19
C ILE A 41 -8.07 -10.91 -2.34
N GLN A 42 -7.25 -9.97 -2.81
CA GLN A 42 -6.06 -9.52 -2.08
C GLN A 42 -6.41 -8.93 -0.71
N LEU A 43 -7.46 -8.10 -0.63
CA LEU A 43 -7.92 -7.52 0.63
C LEU A 43 -8.48 -8.58 1.58
N LYS A 44 -9.21 -9.58 1.07
CA LYS A 44 -9.71 -10.70 1.87
C LYS A 44 -8.59 -11.60 2.38
N LEU A 45 -7.56 -11.85 1.57
CA LEU A 45 -6.37 -12.57 1.99
C LEU A 45 -5.62 -11.82 3.10
N ALA A 46 -5.51 -10.50 3.00
CA ALA A 46 -4.88 -9.69 4.06
C ALA A 46 -5.62 -9.81 5.40
N LEU A 47 -6.96 -9.79 5.39
CA LEU A 47 -7.77 -10.00 6.61
C LEU A 47 -7.60 -11.41 7.18
N PHE A 48 -7.56 -12.42 6.30
CA PHE A 48 -7.37 -13.80 6.71
C PHE A 48 -5.98 -14.05 7.30
N GLN A 49 -4.92 -13.51 6.67
CA GLN A 49 -3.55 -13.63 7.16
C GLN A 49 -3.34 -12.96 8.53
N ALA A 50 -4.11 -11.92 8.81
CA ALA A 50 -4.07 -11.23 10.10
C ALA A 50 -4.94 -11.89 11.19
N ASP A 51 -5.62 -13.00 10.88
CA ASP A 51 -6.58 -13.67 11.79
C ASP A 51 -7.57 -12.67 12.40
N ALA A 52 -8.09 -11.78 11.55
CA ALA A 52 -8.85 -10.62 11.97
C ALA A 52 -10.27 -11.00 12.41
N ILE A 53 -10.58 -10.78 13.70
CA ILE A 53 -11.89 -11.01 14.31
C ILE A 53 -12.72 -9.73 14.20
N LYS A 54 -13.96 -9.83 13.72
CA LYS A 54 -14.84 -8.68 13.54
C LYS A 54 -15.26 -8.13 14.90
N LEU A 55 -15.41 -6.80 15.01
CA LEU A 55 -15.82 -6.10 16.24
C LEU A 55 -17.06 -6.71 16.93
N ASP A 56 -18.03 -7.22 16.16
CA ASP A 56 -19.26 -7.80 16.70
C ASP A 56 -19.05 -9.13 17.43
N ASP A 57 -18.00 -9.86 17.08
CA ASP A 57 -17.67 -11.20 17.60
C ASP A 57 -16.66 -11.14 18.75
N LEU A 58 -16.22 -9.92 19.14
CA LEU A 58 -15.26 -9.71 20.22
C LEU A 58 -15.88 -9.81 21.61
N SER A 59 -15.01 -9.97 22.62
CA SER A 59 -15.40 -9.83 24.02
C SER A 59 -16.04 -8.45 24.28
N PRO A 60 -17.04 -8.33 25.16
CA PRO A 60 -17.71 -7.06 25.41
C PRO A 60 -16.76 -5.93 25.85
N SER A 61 -15.70 -6.27 26.58
CA SER A 61 -14.67 -5.31 27.02
C SER A 61 -13.86 -4.77 25.84
N ASP A 62 -13.37 -5.65 24.98
CA ASP A 62 -12.59 -5.25 23.80
C ASP A 62 -13.46 -4.48 22.81
N LYS A 63 -14.69 -4.94 22.58
CA LYS A 63 -15.68 -4.26 21.74
C LYS A 63 -15.92 -2.82 22.21
N ASN A 64 -16.25 -2.63 23.48
CA ASN A 64 -16.55 -1.30 24.02
C ASN A 64 -15.36 -0.36 23.92
N LYS A 65 -14.15 -0.83 24.26
CA LYS A 65 -12.93 -0.02 24.15
C LYS A 65 -12.65 0.42 22.73
N LEU A 66 -12.72 -0.52 21.78
CA LEU A 66 -12.40 -0.24 20.39
C LEU A 66 -13.46 0.65 19.75
N SER A 67 -14.76 0.37 19.97
CA SER A 67 -15.86 1.24 19.54
C SER A 67 -15.69 2.66 20.06
N LEU A 68 -15.41 2.83 21.36
CA LEU A 68 -15.24 4.14 21.97
C LEU A 68 -14.07 4.90 21.34
N ALA A 69 -12.94 4.23 21.09
CA ALA A 69 -11.79 4.86 20.44
C ALA A 69 -12.13 5.35 19.03
N PHE A 70 -12.86 4.55 18.24
CA PHE A 70 -13.29 4.97 16.90
C PHE A 70 -14.34 6.10 16.97
N GLU A 71 -15.31 6.02 17.87
CA GLU A 71 -16.34 7.05 18.07
C GLU A 71 -15.73 8.40 18.47
N ASN A 72 -14.79 8.42 19.42
CA ASN A 72 -14.09 9.64 19.83
C ASN A 72 -13.36 10.31 18.66
N VAL A 73 -12.68 9.50 17.84
CA VAL A 73 -11.96 10.00 16.66
C VAL A 73 -12.91 10.54 15.61
N LEU A 74 -14.01 9.83 15.33
CA LEU A 74 -15.03 10.27 14.38
C LEU A 74 -15.70 11.56 14.85
N GLN A 75 -16.04 11.66 16.14
CA GLN A 75 -16.62 12.86 16.72
C GLN A 75 -15.66 14.06 16.64
N SER A 76 -14.37 13.84 16.91
CA SER A 76 -13.33 14.89 16.79
C SER A 76 -13.19 15.38 15.34
N ALA A 77 -13.30 14.47 14.37
CA ALA A 77 -13.30 14.82 12.97
C ALA A 77 -14.60 15.55 12.55
N GLU A 78 -15.76 15.12 13.01
CA GLU A 78 -17.05 15.77 12.75
C GLU A 78 -17.10 17.20 13.31
N ALA A 79 -16.50 17.43 14.49
CA ALA A 79 -16.37 18.76 15.08
C ALA A 79 -15.61 19.76 14.19
N LEU A 80 -14.71 19.25 13.34
CA LEU A 80 -13.96 20.04 12.34
C LEU A 80 -14.64 20.07 10.96
N GLY A 81 -15.89 19.59 10.87
CA GLY A 81 -16.70 19.62 9.65
C GLY A 81 -16.47 18.44 8.70
N TYR A 82 -15.70 17.41 9.10
CA TYR A 82 -15.56 16.22 8.28
C TYR A 82 -16.84 15.36 8.35
N LYS A 83 -17.52 15.20 7.21
CA LYS A 83 -18.71 14.33 7.09
C LYS A 83 -18.31 12.92 6.67
N PHE A 84 -18.91 11.90 7.29
CA PHE A 84 -18.75 10.49 6.95
C PHE A 84 -20.09 9.93 6.47
N SER A 85 -20.13 9.39 5.24
CA SER A 85 -21.35 8.80 4.66
C SER A 85 -21.49 7.31 4.94
N LYS A 86 -20.40 6.67 5.40
CA LYS A 86 -20.29 5.25 5.73
C LYS A 86 -19.32 5.12 6.90
N ASN A 87 -19.32 3.96 7.55
CA ASN A 87 -18.37 3.62 8.60
C ASN A 87 -17.47 2.45 8.14
N PRO A 88 -16.20 2.42 8.56
CA PRO A 88 -15.33 1.28 8.33
C PRO A 88 -15.83 0.05 9.11
N CYS A 89 -15.58 -1.14 8.56
CA CYS A 89 -15.71 -2.37 9.33
C CYS A 89 -14.48 -2.50 10.24
N ILE A 90 -14.70 -2.58 11.55
CA ILE A 90 -13.62 -2.64 12.53
C ILE A 90 -13.33 -4.10 12.88
N TYR A 91 -12.04 -4.43 12.94
CA TYR A 91 -11.54 -5.75 13.29
C TYR A 91 -10.40 -5.64 14.32
N LEU A 92 -10.24 -6.70 15.11
CA LEU A 92 -9.11 -6.89 16.01
C LEU A 92 -8.32 -8.12 15.57
N SER A 93 -7.00 -7.98 15.46
CA SER A 93 -6.06 -9.10 15.31
C SER A 93 -5.47 -9.45 16.67
N GLU A 94 -5.30 -10.75 16.95
CA GLU A 94 -4.68 -11.25 18.18
C GLU A 94 -3.16 -11.02 18.25
N ASP A 95 -2.56 -10.44 17.20
CA ASP A 95 -1.15 -10.06 17.19
C ASP A 95 -0.81 -9.08 18.33
N ARG A 96 0.32 -9.35 19.00
CA ARG A 96 0.84 -8.56 20.11
C ARG A 96 1.70 -7.39 19.65
N ALA A 97 2.09 -7.35 18.37
CA ALA A 97 2.80 -6.21 17.81
C ALA A 97 1.93 -4.95 17.89
N MET A 98 2.53 -3.82 18.23
CA MET A 98 1.87 -2.52 18.22
C MET A 98 1.72 -2.04 16.77
N ASN A 99 0.63 -2.43 16.12
CA ASN A 99 0.36 -2.06 14.73
C ASN A 99 -1.14 -1.96 14.44
N GLY A 100 -1.49 -1.23 13.38
CA GLY A 100 -2.82 -1.17 12.79
C GLY A 100 -2.68 -1.03 11.29
N PHE A 101 -3.67 -1.49 10.53
CA PHE A 101 -3.67 -1.32 9.08
C PHE A 101 -5.07 -1.27 8.50
N ASN A 102 -5.19 -0.59 7.37
CA ASN A 102 -6.40 -0.57 6.54
C ASN A 102 -6.36 -1.66 5.46
N ALA A 103 -7.44 -2.44 5.37
CA ALA A 103 -7.71 -3.37 4.28
C ALA A 103 -9.04 -3.02 3.58
N GLY A 104 -9.00 -1.98 2.75
CA GLY A 104 -10.16 -1.53 1.99
C GLY A 104 -11.20 -0.90 2.92
N ASN A 105 -12.41 -1.47 2.99
CA ASN A 105 -13.42 -1.01 3.95
C ASN A 105 -13.17 -1.48 5.39
N ALA A 106 -12.16 -2.32 5.62
CA ALA A 106 -11.83 -2.82 6.95
C ALA A 106 -10.67 -2.05 7.57
N ILE A 107 -10.75 -1.77 8.87
CA ILE A 107 -9.61 -1.31 9.67
C ILE A 107 -9.32 -2.40 10.71
N VAL A 108 -8.10 -2.89 10.72
CA VAL A 108 -7.63 -3.93 11.63
C VAL A 108 -6.68 -3.30 12.64
N ILE A 109 -6.97 -3.50 13.92
CA ILE A 109 -6.11 -3.06 15.02
C ILE A 109 -5.53 -4.30 15.70
N ASN A 110 -4.24 -4.30 16.01
CA ASN A 110 -3.63 -5.40 16.75
C ASN A 110 -3.91 -5.29 18.25
N ARG A 111 -4.04 -6.44 18.93
CA ARG A 111 -4.26 -6.50 20.38
C ARG A 111 -3.18 -5.78 21.18
N GLY A 112 -1.96 -5.70 20.65
CA GLY A 112 -0.86 -4.90 21.22
C GLY A 112 -1.20 -3.41 21.46
N LEU A 113 -2.14 -2.82 20.70
CA LEU A 113 -2.54 -1.42 20.85
C LEU A 113 -3.65 -1.17 21.87
N MET A 114 -4.43 -2.19 22.22
CA MET A 114 -5.70 -2.05 22.97
C MET A 114 -5.57 -1.44 24.36
N ASN A 115 -4.41 -1.58 25.00
CA ASN A 115 -4.15 -1.07 26.35
C ASN A 115 -3.09 0.05 26.36
N THR A 116 -2.87 0.70 25.21
CA THR A 116 -1.91 1.79 25.07
C THR A 116 -2.63 3.14 25.01
N GLY A 117 -1.96 4.21 25.47
CA GLY A 117 -2.45 5.59 25.29
C GLY A 117 -2.37 6.09 23.84
N CYS A 118 -2.05 5.21 22.89
CA CYS A 118 -1.85 5.54 21.48
C CYS A 118 -2.97 5.04 20.56
N LEU A 119 -3.94 4.31 21.11
CA LEU A 119 -5.00 3.63 20.34
C LEU A 119 -5.78 4.62 19.45
N GLU A 120 -6.28 5.72 20.00
CA GLU A 120 -7.09 6.68 19.24
C GLU A 120 -6.25 7.38 18.17
N GLY A 121 -4.98 7.69 18.45
CA GLY A 121 -4.05 8.23 17.46
C GLY A 121 -3.83 7.30 16.27
N ILE A 122 -3.74 6.00 16.49
CA ILE A 122 -3.65 5.03 15.39
C ILE A 122 -5.00 4.86 14.69
N CYS A 123 -6.10 4.82 15.41
CA CYS A 123 -7.44 4.82 14.79
C CYS A 123 -7.63 6.05 13.89
N ALA A 124 -7.21 7.24 14.32
CA ALA A 124 -7.20 8.45 13.51
C ALA A 124 -6.35 8.30 12.24
N HIS A 125 -5.14 7.77 12.37
CA HIS A 125 -4.27 7.53 11.22
C HIS A 125 -4.93 6.57 10.20
N GLU A 126 -5.47 5.45 10.66
CA GLU A 126 -6.10 4.43 9.82
C GLU A 126 -7.44 4.90 9.20
N ILE A 127 -8.22 5.71 9.92
CA ILE A 127 -9.46 6.30 9.37
C ILE A 127 -9.15 7.17 8.16
N LYS A 128 -8.03 7.91 8.16
CA LYS A 128 -7.63 8.65 6.95
C LYS A 128 -7.41 7.68 5.79
N HIS A 129 -6.62 6.62 5.98
CA HIS A 129 -6.32 5.67 4.91
C HIS A 129 -7.59 5.02 4.34
N TRP A 130 -8.52 4.65 5.22
CA TRP A 130 -9.84 4.17 4.84
C TRP A 130 -10.63 5.20 4.02
N ARG A 131 -10.74 6.45 4.50
CA ARG A 131 -11.52 7.52 3.86
C ARG A 131 -11.04 7.81 2.43
N TYR A 132 -9.74 7.72 2.19
CA TYR A 132 -9.14 8.06 0.89
C TYR A 132 -8.84 6.86 0.00
N MET A 133 -9.27 5.65 0.38
CA MET A 133 -9.11 4.43 -0.41
C MET A 133 -7.65 4.09 -0.70
N ASP A 134 -6.76 4.35 0.25
CA ASP A 134 -5.32 4.18 0.05
C ASP A 134 -4.97 2.71 -0.23
N SER A 135 -5.57 1.75 0.50
CA SER A 135 -5.33 0.32 0.28
C SER A 135 -5.90 -0.20 -1.05
N TYR A 136 -7.06 0.30 -1.50
CA TYR A 136 -7.58 -0.03 -2.84
C TYR A 136 -6.64 0.43 -3.94
N THR A 137 -6.09 1.63 -3.80
CA THR A 137 -5.14 2.22 -4.75
C THR A 137 -3.83 1.45 -4.78
N SER A 138 -3.31 1.07 -3.60
CA SER A 138 -2.11 0.25 -3.50
C SER A 138 -2.30 -1.13 -4.15
N CYS A 139 -3.44 -1.79 -3.90
CA CYS A 139 -3.79 -3.06 -4.54
C CYS A 139 -3.90 -2.92 -6.06
N LEU A 140 -4.53 -1.86 -6.56
CA LEU A 140 -4.62 -1.61 -8.00
C LEU A 140 -3.23 -1.48 -8.63
N ILE A 141 -2.35 -0.63 -8.07
CA ILE A 141 -0.98 -0.47 -8.56
C ILE A 141 -0.23 -1.80 -8.57
N CYS A 142 -0.34 -2.58 -7.49
CA CYS A 142 0.27 -3.91 -7.40
C CYS A 142 -0.24 -4.84 -8.51
N ASN A 143 -1.55 -4.88 -8.74
CA ASN A 143 -2.17 -5.71 -9.78
C ASN A 143 -1.76 -5.25 -11.18
N THR A 144 -1.80 -3.95 -11.47
CA THR A 144 -1.38 -3.39 -12.76
C THR A 144 0.07 -3.76 -13.08
N ILE A 145 1.00 -3.55 -12.13
CA ILE A 145 2.41 -3.88 -12.33
C ILE A 145 2.59 -5.40 -12.48
N THR A 146 1.88 -6.21 -11.71
CA THR A 146 1.94 -7.67 -11.81
C THR A 146 1.47 -8.15 -13.17
N VAL A 147 0.32 -7.67 -13.65
CA VAL A 147 -0.23 -8.03 -14.97
C VAL A 147 0.70 -7.59 -16.10
N LEU A 148 1.21 -6.35 -16.05
CA LEU A 148 2.18 -5.86 -17.03
C LEU A 148 3.47 -6.68 -17.02
N SER A 149 3.95 -7.08 -15.84
CA SER A 149 5.12 -7.94 -15.69
C SER A 149 4.88 -9.33 -16.29
N LEU A 150 3.72 -9.94 -16.02
CA LEU A 150 3.35 -11.23 -16.58
C LEU A 150 3.21 -11.17 -18.10
N LEU A 151 2.62 -10.10 -18.63
CA LEU A 151 2.51 -9.88 -20.07
C LEU A 151 3.90 -9.73 -20.71
N ALA A 152 4.77 -8.91 -20.12
CA ALA A 152 6.14 -8.74 -20.59
C ALA A 152 6.91 -10.07 -20.57
N MET A 153 6.76 -10.87 -19.50
CA MET A 153 7.36 -12.20 -19.41
C MET A 153 6.82 -13.15 -20.48
N PHE A 154 5.52 -13.14 -20.74
CA PHE A 154 4.88 -13.96 -21.76
C PHE A 154 5.41 -13.61 -23.17
N VAL A 155 5.41 -12.32 -23.51
CA VAL A 155 5.95 -11.83 -24.79
C VAL A 155 7.43 -12.17 -24.95
N MET A 156 8.24 -11.94 -23.91
CA MET A 156 9.65 -12.32 -23.91
C MET A 156 9.85 -13.82 -24.11
N SER A 157 9.01 -14.66 -23.49
CA SER A 157 9.12 -16.11 -23.62
C SER A 157 8.85 -16.59 -25.06
N ILE A 158 7.92 -15.95 -25.78
CA ILE A 158 7.67 -16.22 -27.21
C ILE A 158 8.89 -15.88 -28.05
N TYR A 159 9.49 -14.70 -27.85
CA TYR A 159 10.69 -14.31 -28.60
C TYR A 159 11.88 -15.23 -28.30
N VAL A 160 12.08 -15.59 -27.03
CA VAL A 160 13.13 -16.53 -26.62
C VAL A 160 12.93 -17.88 -27.31
N PHE A 161 11.71 -18.39 -27.33
CA PHE A 161 11.38 -19.64 -28.01
C PHE A 161 11.61 -19.55 -29.52
N ALA A 162 11.18 -18.47 -30.18
CA ALA A 162 11.36 -18.26 -31.62
C ALA A 162 12.85 -18.17 -32.00
N ILE A 163 13.66 -17.44 -31.23
CA ILE A 163 15.11 -17.34 -31.44
C ILE A 163 15.80 -18.69 -31.23
N ALA A 164 15.43 -19.40 -30.16
CA ALA A 164 15.98 -20.73 -29.89
C ALA A 164 15.64 -21.73 -31.02
N LEU A 165 14.42 -21.69 -31.54
CA LEU A 165 13.98 -22.51 -32.67
C LEU A 165 14.74 -22.15 -33.95
N PHE A 166 14.89 -20.85 -34.25
CA PHE A 166 15.64 -20.38 -35.42
C PHE A 166 17.11 -20.82 -35.38
N ILE A 167 17.78 -20.64 -34.25
CA ILE A 167 19.17 -21.08 -34.06
C ILE A 167 19.26 -22.61 -34.13
N GLY A 168 18.31 -23.32 -33.53
CA GLY A 168 18.24 -24.78 -33.61
C GLY A 168 18.17 -25.28 -35.06
N ILE A 169 17.32 -24.67 -35.89
CA ILE A 169 17.23 -24.98 -37.32
C ILE A 169 18.53 -24.62 -38.05
N LEU A 170 19.08 -23.43 -37.81
CA LEU A 170 20.29 -22.95 -38.48
C LEU A 170 21.48 -23.87 -38.19
N VAL A 171 21.64 -24.33 -36.94
CA VAL A 171 22.72 -25.27 -36.60
C VAL A 171 22.42 -26.67 -37.12
N ALA A 172 21.16 -27.12 -37.15
CA ALA A 172 20.81 -28.41 -37.77
C ALA A 172 21.12 -28.44 -39.27
N VAL A 173 21.05 -27.29 -39.95
CA VAL A 173 21.39 -27.16 -41.38
C VAL A 173 22.90 -27.06 -41.63
N ILE A 174 23.66 -26.43 -40.73
CA ILE A 174 25.07 -26.05 -40.97
C ILE A 174 26.09 -26.93 -40.23
N GLY A 175 25.73 -27.56 -39.09
CA GLY A 175 26.71 -28.13 -38.16
C GLY A 175 26.42 -29.56 -37.66
N ASN A 176 27.44 -30.17 -37.05
CA ASN A 176 27.29 -31.39 -36.25
C ASN A 176 26.52 -31.09 -34.96
N GLY A 177 25.65 -32.01 -34.52
CA GLY A 177 24.69 -31.80 -33.42
C GLY A 177 25.29 -31.34 -32.08
N THR A 178 26.58 -31.57 -31.83
CA THR A 178 27.30 -31.11 -30.63
C THR A 178 27.53 -29.60 -30.59
N ALA A 179 27.80 -28.96 -31.73
CA ALA A 179 27.95 -27.50 -31.81
C ALA A 179 26.61 -26.78 -31.57
N GLY A 180 25.50 -27.37 -32.05
CA GLY A 180 24.15 -26.85 -31.82
C GLY A 180 23.71 -26.91 -30.37
N PHE A 181 24.05 -28.00 -29.69
CA PHE A 181 23.78 -28.13 -28.26
C PHE A 181 24.52 -27.06 -27.43
N LEU A 182 25.79 -26.78 -27.74
CA LEU A 182 26.57 -25.76 -27.05
C LEU A 182 26.05 -24.34 -27.29
N VAL A 183 25.77 -23.98 -28.55
CA VAL A 183 25.23 -22.65 -28.91
C VAL A 183 23.83 -22.46 -28.32
N GLY A 184 22.97 -23.47 -28.41
CA GLY A 184 21.61 -23.43 -27.83
C GLY A 184 21.63 -23.25 -26.31
N THR A 185 22.53 -23.95 -25.60
CA THR A 185 22.68 -23.81 -24.14
C THR A 185 23.21 -22.43 -23.76
N PHE A 186 24.18 -21.89 -24.50
CA PHE A 186 24.72 -20.56 -24.25
C PHE A 186 23.66 -19.47 -24.46
N VAL A 187 22.92 -19.53 -25.57
CA VAL A 187 21.84 -18.57 -25.87
C VAL A 187 20.70 -18.70 -24.87
N GLY A 188 20.29 -19.93 -24.52
CA GLY A 188 19.28 -20.17 -23.49
C GLY A 188 19.65 -19.57 -22.13
N ASN A 189 20.89 -19.78 -21.68
CA ASN A 189 21.40 -19.20 -20.44
C ASN A 189 21.46 -17.66 -20.49
N PHE A 190 21.87 -17.09 -21.62
CA PHE A 190 21.91 -15.64 -21.81
C PHE A 190 20.51 -15.02 -21.77
N LEU A 191 19.55 -15.63 -22.47
CA LEU A 191 18.14 -15.21 -22.46
C LEU A 191 17.50 -15.38 -21.07
N GLY A 192 17.86 -16.44 -20.34
CA GLY A 192 17.47 -16.63 -18.94
C GLY A 192 17.95 -15.48 -18.04
N LYS A 193 19.21 -15.04 -18.19
CA LYS A 193 19.73 -13.88 -17.44
C LYS A 193 19.00 -12.57 -17.78
N ILE A 194 18.62 -12.38 -19.05
CA ILE A 194 17.82 -11.21 -19.47
C ILE A 194 16.45 -11.26 -18.81
N LYS A 195 15.77 -12.42 -18.80
CA LYS A 195 14.49 -12.60 -18.10
C LYS A 195 14.61 -12.23 -16.62
N ASP A 196 15.64 -12.71 -15.94
CA ASP A 196 15.87 -12.40 -14.52
C ASP A 196 16.14 -10.91 -14.29
N LEU A 197 16.87 -10.26 -15.19
CA LEU A 197 17.11 -8.82 -15.13
C LEU A 197 15.80 -8.03 -15.26
N VAL A 198 14.95 -8.39 -16.23
CA VAL A 198 13.63 -7.76 -16.41
C VAL A 198 12.75 -7.96 -15.18
N LEU A 199 12.75 -9.16 -14.60
CA LEU A 199 11.95 -9.45 -13.41
C LEU A 199 12.43 -8.64 -12.20
N ARG A 200 13.75 -8.56 -11.99
CA ARG A 200 14.35 -7.70 -10.95
C ARG A 200 14.05 -6.22 -11.17
N ALA A 201 14.11 -5.74 -12.40
CA ALA A 201 13.80 -4.36 -12.74
C ALA A 201 12.32 -4.02 -12.45
N ASN A 202 11.39 -4.93 -12.77
CA ASN A 202 9.96 -4.76 -12.46
C ASN A 202 9.70 -4.75 -10.95
N LEU A 203 10.29 -5.69 -10.20
CA LEU A 203 10.18 -5.70 -8.74
C LEU A 203 10.77 -4.43 -8.11
N TYR A 204 11.89 -3.94 -8.63
CA TYR A 204 12.48 -2.69 -8.17
C TYR A 204 11.55 -1.50 -8.44
N LEU A 205 10.99 -1.40 -9.66
CA LEU A 205 10.04 -0.35 -10.01
C LEU A 205 8.79 -0.40 -9.13
N MET A 206 8.25 -1.60 -8.88
CA MET A 206 7.14 -1.84 -7.98
C MET A 206 7.43 -1.30 -6.57
N ASN A 207 8.59 -1.62 -6.01
CA ASN A 207 8.99 -1.18 -4.68
C ASN A 207 9.18 0.34 -4.60
N VAL A 208 9.77 0.96 -5.64
CA VAL A 208 9.95 2.41 -5.70
C VAL A 208 8.60 3.13 -5.77
N LEU A 209 7.71 2.71 -6.66
CA LEU A 209 6.40 3.35 -6.83
C LEU A 209 5.54 3.20 -5.57
N GLN A 210 5.48 2.01 -4.98
CA GLN A 210 4.76 1.79 -3.73
C GLN A 210 5.37 2.57 -2.57
N GLY A 211 6.69 2.62 -2.46
CA GLY A 211 7.38 3.39 -1.42
C GLY A 211 7.12 4.89 -1.53
N LEU A 212 7.09 5.45 -2.74
CA LEU A 212 6.78 6.87 -2.95
C LEU A 212 5.33 7.20 -2.60
N LEU A 213 4.38 6.37 -3.05
CA LEU A 213 2.97 6.56 -2.75
C LEU A 213 2.72 6.42 -1.24
N SER A 214 3.22 5.34 -0.63
CA SER A 214 3.09 5.08 0.81
C SER A 214 3.64 6.26 1.61
N ARG A 215 4.84 6.75 1.33
CA ARG A 215 5.38 7.92 2.05
C ARG A 215 4.47 9.14 1.96
N HIS A 216 3.90 9.42 0.80
CA HIS A 216 3.00 10.55 0.65
C HIS A 216 1.68 10.36 1.41
N THR A 217 1.10 9.16 1.34
CA THR A 217 -0.15 8.86 2.03
C THR A 217 0.02 8.86 3.55
N GLU A 218 1.16 8.41 4.07
CA GLU A 218 1.52 8.40 5.50
C GLU A 218 1.65 9.83 6.05
N TYR A 219 2.38 10.73 5.38
CA TYR A 219 2.47 12.12 5.83
C TYR A 219 1.09 12.79 5.85
N LYS A 220 0.23 12.49 4.87
CA LYS A 220 -1.14 13.01 4.84
C LYS A 220 -2.03 12.40 5.92
N ALA A 221 -1.78 11.16 6.33
CA ALA A 221 -2.47 10.51 7.43
C ALA A 221 -2.04 11.13 8.77
N ASP A 222 -0.74 11.30 8.98
CA ASP A 222 -0.17 12.00 10.14
C ASP A 222 -0.70 13.43 10.24
N GLU A 223 -0.75 14.17 9.12
CA GLU A 223 -1.30 15.52 9.06
C GLU A 223 -2.77 15.55 9.47
N TRP A 224 -3.58 14.63 8.94
CA TRP A 224 -5.01 14.58 9.25
C TRP A 224 -5.26 14.26 10.73
N ALA A 225 -4.62 13.20 11.24
CA ALA A 225 -4.75 12.79 12.63
C ALA A 225 -4.26 13.88 13.61
N THR A 226 -3.20 14.61 13.23
CA THR A 226 -2.70 15.75 14.01
C THR A 226 -3.71 16.90 14.04
N ARG A 227 -4.32 17.24 12.90
CA ARG A 227 -5.32 18.32 12.79
C ARG A 227 -6.58 18.04 13.61
N ILE A 228 -6.96 16.77 13.76
CA ILE A 228 -8.11 16.39 14.58
C ILE A 228 -7.77 16.16 16.06
N GLY A 229 -6.53 16.46 16.49
CA GLY A 229 -6.12 16.49 17.90
C GLY A 229 -5.27 15.33 18.41
N TYR A 230 -4.98 14.30 17.59
CA TYR A 230 -4.27 13.09 18.02
C TYR A 230 -2.76 13.07 17.74
N GLY A 231 -2.16 14.24 17.46
CA GLY A 231 -0.73 14.35 17.11
C GLY A 231 0.23 13.85 18.21
N GLU A 232 -0.07 14.10 19.49
CA GLU A 232 0.79 13.62 20.59
C GLU A 232 0.76 12.10 20.73
N GLN A 233 -0.43 11.49 20.64
CA GLN A 233 -0.59 10.04 20.70
C GLN A 233 0.19 9.35 19.56
N LEU A 234 0.17 9.94 18.36
CA LEU A 234 0.95 9.45 17.22
C LEU A 234 2.46 9.58 17.43
N LYS A 235 2.95 10.71 17.96
CA LYS A 235 4.38 10.84 18.30
C LYS A 235 4.80 9.82 19.34
N GLN A 236 3.97 9.57 20.35
CA GLN A 236 4.23 8.54 21.36
C GLN A 236 4.31 7.15 20.72
N PHE A 237 3.35 6.79 19.87
CA PHE A 237 3.39 5.54 19.12
C PHE A 237 4.67 5.39 18.32
N LEU A 238 5.01 6.40 17.50
CA LEU A 238 6.20 6.37 16.65
C LEU A 238 7.49 6.22 17.47
N ARG A 239 7.57 6.79 18.68
CA ARG A 239 8.72 6.61 19.57
C ARG A 239 8.81 5.16 20.09
N LEU A 240 7.69 4.59 20.53
CA LEU A 240 7.64 3.22 21.05
C LEU A 240 8.00 2.19 19.98
N THR A 241 7.47 2.37 18.75
CA THR A 241 7.74 1.44 17.64
C THR A 241 9.10 1.68 16.98
N TYR A 242 9.68 2.88 17.12
CA TYR A 242 11.05 3.16 16.65
C TYR A 242 12.08 2.37 17.44
N GLU A 243 11.94 2.30 18.77
CA GLU A 243 12.85 1.53 19.63
C GLU A 243 12.79 0.03 19.32
N SER A 244 11.60 -0.50 19.00
CA SER A 244 11.45 -1.91 18.60
C SER A 244 12.00 -2.20 17.20
N ARG A 245 11.82 -1.29 16.22
CA ARG A 245 12.27 -1.47 14.82
C ARG A 245 13.75 -1.19 14.59
N ARG A 246 14.40 -0.35 15.42
CA ARG A 246 15.83 -0.03 15.32
C ARG A 246 16.74 -1.25 15.51
N MET A 247 16.22 -2.35 16.05
CA MET A 247 16.97 -3.60 16.20
C MET A 247 17.06 -4.42 14.89
N GLU A 248 16.34 -4.04 13.83
CA GLU A 248 16.43 -4.65 12.50
C GLU A 248 17.31 -3.80 11.55
N SER A 249 18.19 -4.48 10.80
CA SER A 249 19.31 -3.97 9.98
C SER A 249 19.02 -2.76 9.07
N LEU A 250 20.05 -1.95 8.76
CA LEU A 250 20.02 -0.79 7.84
C LEU A 250 19.43 -1.08 6.44
N LEU A 251 19.47 -2.33 5.98
CA LEU A 251 18.82 -2.76 4.73
C LEU A 251 17.29 -2.83 4.84
N ALA A 252 16.76 -3.16 6.03
CA ALA A 252 15.32 -3.10 6.31
C ALA A 252 14.80 -1.66 6.28
N SER A 253 15.63 -0.68 6.66
CA SER A 253 15.30 0.74 6.55
C SER A 253 15.30 1.28 5.11
N LEU A 254 16.01 0.64 4.17
CA LEU A 254 15.99 1.02 2.75
C LEU A 254 14.78 0.42 2.02
N LEU A 255 14.31 -0.74 2.48
CA LEU A 255 13.14 -1.45 1.94
C LEU A 255 11.83 -1.12 2.68
N SER A 256 11.87 -0.30 3.74
CA SER A 256 10.65 0.06 4.46
C SER A 256 9.75 0.94 3.60
N SER A 257 8.52 0.48 3.38
CA SER A 257 7.45 1.23 2.74
C SER A 257 7.14 2.55 3.49
N HIS A 258 7.35 2.57 4.80
CA HIS A 258 7.14 3.76 5.63
C HIS A 258 8.36 4.70 5.62
N PRO A 259 8.15 6.03 5.61
CA PRO A 259 9.22 6.99 5.89
C PRO A 259 9.74 6.80 7.32
N SER A 260 11.02 7.15 7.55
CA SER A 260 11.64 6.99 8.86
C SER A 260 10.83 7.68 9.97
N ASP A 261 10.62 6.99 11.08
CA ASP A 261 9.79 7.47 12.20
C ASP A 261 10.23 8.86 12.69
N SER A 262 11.53 9.15 12.68
CA SER A 262 12.09 10.48 12.98
C SER A 262 11.60 11.61 12.07
N LYS A 263 11.44 11.34 10.77
CA LYS A 263 10.93 12.32 9.80
C LYS A 263 9.42 12.55 9.98
N ARG A 264 8.68 11.49 10.31
CA ARG A 264 7.24 11.57 10.63
C ARG A 264 7.01 12.38 11.90
N ILE A 265 7.77 12.11 12.97
CA ILE A 265 7.72 12.90 14.21
C ILE A 265 8.02 14.38 13.93
N GLY A 266 9.08 14.67 13.17
CA GLY A 266 9.41 16.05 12.77
C GLY A 266 8.31 16.72 11.93
N HIS A 267 7.62 15.96 11.08
CA HIS A 267 6.48 16.47 10.30
C HIS A 267 5.30 16.83 11.21
N ILE A 268 4.90 15.93 12.12
CA ILE A 268 3.83 16.17 13.10
C ILE A 268 4.13 17.43 13.91
N GLN A 269 5.37 17.58 14.39
CA GLN A 269 5.77 18.74 15.18
C GLN A 269 5.67 20.06 14.40
N ARG A 270 6.03 20.06 13.10
CA ARG A 270 5.84 21.25 12.26
C ARG A 270 4.36 21.62 12.10
N ILE A 271 3.49 20.64 11.91
CA ILE A 271 2.04 20.88 11.79
C ILE A 271 1.49 21.45 13.10
N GLN A 272 1.89 20.89 14.25
CA GLN A 272 1.47 21.41 15.55
C GLN A 272 1.92 22.85 15.77
N ASN A 273 3.17 23.18 15.44
CA ASN A 273 3.66 24.55 15.53
C ASN A 273 2.85 25.50 14.63
N GLN A 274 2.58 25.11 13.38
CA GLN A 274 1.75 25.91 12.47
C GLN A 274 0.33 26.15 12.99
N MET A 275 -0.28 25.16 13.63
CA MET A 275 -1.61 25.31 14.23
C MET A 275 -1.58 26.25 15.43
N ASN A 276 -0.56 26.14 16.29
CA ASN A 276 -0.38 27.04 17.44
C ASN A 276 -0.18 28.49 16.98
N ASP A 277 0.68 28.71 15.97
CA ASP A 277 0.91 30.04 15.40
C ASP A 277 -0.39 30.63 14.81
N THR A 278 -1.23 29.81 14.19
CA THR A 278 -2.52 30.24 13.63
C THR A 278 -3.54 30.58 14.72
N ASP A 279 -3.62 29.78 15.78
CA ASP A 279 -4.48 30.06 16.93
C ASP A 279 -4.05 31.32 17.67
N GLU A 280 -2.74 31.59 17.76
CA GLU A 280 -2.21 32.83 18.31
C GLU A 280 -2.59 34.05 17.44
N LEU A 281 -2.50 33.94 16.12
CA LEU A 281 -2.89 35.01 15.18
C LEU A 281 -4.40 35.31 15.24
N VAL A 282 -5.25 34.30 15.45
CA VAL A 282 -6.72 34.49 15.61
C VAL A 282 -7.06 35.10 16.97
N ARG A 283 -6.22 34.91 18.00
CA ARG A 283 -6.41 35.46 19.34
C ARG A 283 -5.86 36.88 19.53
N LEU A 284 -5.09 37.41 18.58
CA LEU A 284 -4.71 38.82 18.61
C LEU A 284 -5.97 39.67 18.39
N PRO A 285 -6.38 40.50 19.37
CA PRO A 285 -7.42 41.48 19.09
C PRO A 285 -6.90 42.39 17.97
N PHE A 286 -7.72 42.62 16.95
CA PHE A 286 -7.52 43.73 16.02
C PHE A 286 -7.56 45.05 16.82
N ASN A 287 -6.46 45.39 17.48
CA ASN A 287 -6.21 46.72 17.99
C ASN A 287 -5.70 47.55 16.80
N VAL A 288 -6.66 48.12 16.06
CA VAL A 288 -6.44 49.32 15.25
C VAL A 288 -7.27 50.42 15.87
#